data_AF-A0A5C6EE63-F1
#
_entry.id   AF-A0A5C6EE63-F1
#
_cell.length_a   1.000
_cell.length_b   1.000
_cell.length_c   1.000
_cell.angle_alpha   90.00
_cell.angle_beta   90.00
_cell.angle_gamma   90.00
#
_symmetry.space_group_name_H-M   'P 1'
#
loop_
_entity.id
_entity.type
_entity.pdbx_description
1 polymer ?
#
loop_
_entity_poly.entity_id
_entity_poly.type
_entity_poly.pdbx_seq_one_letter_code
_entity_poly.pdbx_strand_id
1 'polypeptide(L)'
;MNRKRRNRRSGFTLLELMIVLIILVGLIAMVGPRLLGSQQKADIRTAEVQIGNLASALKMYVVDMKVFPATEDGLEALLQAPDDERLARKWAGPYIDGTKLPIDPWGNEFQYEYDVAEGSSDSERPDFPRISSAGPDSQAGTDDDIANRPADGEEESDIMDTETTTL
;
A
#
# COMPACT_ATOMS: atom_id res chain seq x y z
N MET A 1 9.96 -76.00 37.25
CA MET A 1 10.58 -74.69 37.54
C MET A 1 10.09 -73.66 36.51
N ASN A 2 9.27 -72.71 36.92
CA ASN A 2 8.61 -71.71 36.05
C ASN A 2 9.59 -70.64 35.54
N ARG A 3 9.80 -70.54 34.22
CA ARG A 3 10.54 -69.43 33.59
C ARG A 3 9.62 -68.23 33.39
N LYS A 4 9.67 -67.25 34.30
CA LYS A 4 9.06 -65.92 34.10
C LYS A 4 9.74 -65.22 32.92
N ARG A 5 9.02 -64.99 31.82
CA ARG A 5 9.47 -64.16 30.70
C ARG A 5 9.55 -62.70 31.19
N ARG A 6 10.75 -62.11 31.19
CA ARG A 6 10.92 -60.67 31.44
C ARG A 6 10.38 -59.91 30.23
N ASN A 7 9.34 -59.09 30.44
CA ASN A 7 8.97 -58.05 29.50
C ASN A 7 10.17 -57.10 29.36
N ARG A 8 10.84 -57.13 28.21
CA ARG A 8 11.84 -56.14 27.86
C ARG A 8 11.10 -54.82 27.62
N ARG A 9 11.24 -53.88 28.55
CA ARG A 9 10.84 -52.50 28.29
C ARG A 9 11.76 -51.97 27.18
N SER A 10 11.18 -51.72 26.01
CA SER A 10 11.84 -51.01 24.91
C SER A 10 11.95 -49.55 25.32
N GLY A 11 13.18 -49.07 25.53
CA GLY A 11 13.45 -47.64 25.68
C GLY A 11 13.59 -46.99 24.30
N PHE A 12 13.29 -45.70 24.20
CA PHE A 12 13.53 -44.91 23.00
C PHE A 12 15.02 -44.95 22.63
N THR A 13 15.32 -45.09 21.34
CA THR A 13 16.69 -45.02 20.84
C THR A 13 17.08 -43.58 20.55
N LEU A 14 18.36 -43.23 20.71
CA LEU A 14 18.86 -41.91 20.34
C LEU A 14 18.59 -41.59 18.85
N LEU A 15 18.68 -42.61 17.98
CA LEU A 15 18.42 -42.49 16.55
C LEU A 15 16.99 -42.04 16.24
N GLU A 16 16.00 -42.56 16.98
CA GLU A 16 14.59 -42.20 16.77
C GLU A 16 14.35 -40.71 17.05
N LEU A 17 14.98 -40.18 18.10
CA LEU A 17 14.91 -38.75 18.41
C LEU A 17 15.68 -37.89 17.39
N MET A 18 16.82 -38.38 16.86
CA MET A 18 17.55 -37.66 15.81
C MET A 18 16.73 -37.51 14.53
N ILE A 19 16.07 -38.58 14.08
CA ILE A 19 15.22 -38.54 12.87
C ILE A 19 14.07 -37.55 13.05
N VAL A 20 13.43 -37.53 14.23
CA VAL A 20 12.36 -36.59 14.55
C VAL A 20 12.84 -35.14 14.48
N LEU A 21 14.02 -34.83 15.05
CA LEU A 21 14.58 -33.48 15.01
C LEU A 21 14.94 -33.04 13.58
N ILE A 22 15.49 -33.95 12.78
CA ILE A 22 15.82 -33.68 11.37
C ILE A 22 14.56 -33.32 10.58
N ILE A 23 13.49 -34.11 10.74
CA ILE A 23 12.21 -33.84 10.08
C ILE A 23 11.62 -32.52 10.59
N LEU A 24 11.68 -32.24 11.89
CA LEU A 24 11.16 -30.99 12.47
C LEU A 24 11.87 -29.75 11.90
N VAL A 25 13.22 -29.77 11.86
CA VAL A 25 14.02 -28.68 11.28
C VAL A 25 13.71 -28.53 9.79
N GLY A 26 13.58 -29.65 9.05
CA GLY A 26 13.22 -29.63 7.63
C GLY A 26 11.83 -29.01 7.37
N LEU A 27 10.84 -29.32 8.20
CA LEU A 27 9.50 -28.74 8.10
C LEU A 27 9.50 -27.23 8.40
N ILE A 28 10.18 -26.80 9.46
CA ILE A 28 10.30 -25.36 9.79
C ILE A 28 10.96 -24.60 8.64
N ALA A 29 12.05 -25.13 8.07
CA ALA A 29 12.75 -24.52 6.95
C ALA A 29 11.87 -24.39 5.69
N MET A 30 10.96 -25.34 5.46
CA MET A 30 10.08 -25.33 4.28
C MET A 30 8.86 -24.39 4.42
N VAL A 31 8.37 -24.18 5.65
CA VAL A 31 7.15 -23.39 5.89
C VAL A 31 7.47 -21.92 6.21
N GLY A 32 8.60 -21.62 6.86
CA GLY A 32 8.98 -20.27 7.27
C GLY A 32 8.97 -19.20 6.16
N PRO A 33 9.63 -19.42 5.00
CA PRO A 33 9.74 -18.39 3.96
C PRO A 33 8.43 -18.02 3.25
N ARG A 34 7.41 -18.90 3.28
CA ARG A 34 6.19 -18.72 2.49
C ARG A 34 5.24 -17.64 3.03
N LEU A 35 5.36 -17.29 4.30
CA LEU A 35 4.45 -16.33 4.96
C LEU A 35 4.88 -14.87 4.72
N LEU A 36 6.17 -14.60 4.55
CA LEU A 36 6.69 -13.23 4.51
C LEU A 36 6.49 -12.55 3.14
N GLY A 37 6.71 -13.27 2.04
CA GLY A 37 6.62 -12.68 0.69
C GLY A 37 5.19 -12.43 0.20
N SER A 38 4.18 -13.10 0.76
CA SER A 38 2.78 -12.89 0.38
C SER A 38 2.17 -11.66 1.05
N GLN A 39 2.62 -11.33 2.27
CA GLN A 39 2.10 -10.21 3.03
C GLN A 39 2.50 -8.88 2.36
N GLN A 40 3.78 -8.70 2.05
CA GLN A 40 4.27 -7.48 1.41
C GLN A 40 3.55 -7.16 0.08
N LYS A 41 3.30 -8.18 -0.75
CA LYS A 41 2.55 -8.00 -2.01
C LYS A 41 1.09 -7.64 -1.77
N ALA A 42 0.48 -8.20 -0.72
CA ALA A 42 -0.88 -7.87 -0.35
C ALA A 42 -0.98 -6.43 0.20
N ASP A 43 0.02 -6.00 0.96
CA ASP A 43 0.13 -4.65 1.49
C ASP A 43 0.24 -3.63 0.35
N ILE A 44 1.21 -3.79 -0.56
CA ILE A 44 1.37 -2.93 -1.75
C ILE A 44 0.06 -2.80 -2.53
N ARG A 45 -0.59 -3.94 -2.82
CA ARG A 45 -1.86 -3.94 -3.55
C ARG A 45 -3.00 -3.26 -2.77
N THR A 46 -2.98 -3.35 -1.44
CA THR A 46 -3.96 -2.67 -0.59
C THR A 46 -3.76 -1.16 -0.66
N ALA A 47 -2.52 -0.68 -0.61
CA ALA A 47 -2.19 0.73 -0.78
C ALA A 47 -2.64 1.25 -2.16
N GLU A 48 -2.34 0.52 -3.25
CA GLU A 48 -2.80 0.86 -4.61
C GLU A 48 -4.33 0.99 -4.71
N VAL A 49 -5.07 0.04 -4.10
CA VAL A 49 -6.54 0.08 -4.08
C VAL A 49 -7.05 1.28 -3.28
N GLN A 50 -6.45 1.57 -2.13
CA GLN A 50 -6.81 2.73 -1.32
C GLN A 50 -6.55 4.05 -2.06
N ILE A 51 -5.41 4.18 -2.75
CA ILE A 51 -5.10 5.31 -3.63
C ILE A 51 -6.15 5.43 -4.74
N GLY A 52 -6.53 4.33 -5.38
CA GLY A 52 -7.58 4.33 -6.40
C GLY A 52 -8.95 4.78 -5.87
N ASN A 53 -9.30 4.40 -4.65
CA ASN A 53 -10.54 4.85 -3.99
C ASN A 53 -10.49 6.35 -3.67
N LEU A 54 -9.38 6.84 -3.12
CA LEU A 54 -9.17 8.27 -2.86
C LEU A 54 -9.20 9.09 -4.16
N ALA A 55 -8.57 8.59 -5.22
CA ALA A 55 -8.62 9.23 -6.53
C ALA A 55 -10.05 9.29 -7.09
N SER A 56 -10.84 8.24 -6.89
CA SER A 56 -12.25 8.23 -7.29
C SER A 56 -13.09 9.24 -6.49
N ALA A 57 -12.85 9.36 -5.18
CA ALA A 57 -13.49 10.36 -4.33
C ALA A 57 -13.12 11.79 -4.75
N LEU A 58 -11.86 12.05 -5.09
CA LEU A 58 -11.41 13.35 -5.61
C LEU A 58 -12.09 13.69 -6.95
N LYS A 59 -12.31 12.71 -7.83
CA LYS A 59 -13.09 12.92 -9.06
C LYS A 59 -14.52 13.34 -8.74
N MET A 60 -15.16 12.74 -7.73
CA MET A 60 -16.49 13.15 -7.28
C MET A 60 -16.49 14.55 -6.68
N TYR A 61 -15.49 14.89 -5.86
CA TYR A 61 -15.32 16.24 -5.31
C TYR A 61 -15.30 17.31 -6.41
N VAL A 62 -14.53 17.08 -7.48
CA VAL A 62 -14.43 18.02 -8.62
C VAL A 62 -15.74 18.17 -9.39
N VAL A 63 -16.59 17.15 -9.44
CA VAL A 63 -17.91 17.26 -10.09
C VAL A 63 -18.73 18.38 -9.46
N ASP A 64 -18.66 18.53 -8.13
CA ASP A 64 -19.43 19.52 -7.37
C ASP A 64 -18.68 20.85 -7.23
N MET A 65 -17.41 20.77 -6.82
CA MET A 65 -16.59 21.92 -6.46
C MET A 65 -15.91 22.58 -7.66
N LYS A 66 -15.85 21.88 -8.80
CA LYS A 66 -15.20 22.27 -10.07
C LYS A 66 -13.69 22.45 -10.02
N VAL A 67 -13.09 22.23 -8.86
CA VAL A 67 -11.64 22.31 -8.60
C VAL A 67 -11.29 21.22 -7.61
N PHE A 68 -10.07 20.68 -7.67
CA PHE A 68 -9.56 19.79 -6.63
C PHE A 68 -9.31 20.58 -5.33
N PRO A 69 -9.24 19.90 -4.17
CA PRO A 69 -8.82 20.55 -2.93
C PRO A 69 -7.45 21.21 -3.08
N ALA A 70 -7.21 22.30 -2.34
CA ALA A 70 -5.86 22.84 -2.24
C ALA A 70 -5.00 21.87 -1.40
N THR A 71 -3.67 21.90 -1.60
CA THR A 71 -2.74 21.08 -0.82
C THR A 71 -2.85 21.31 0.69
N GLU A 72 -3.26 22.52 1.11
CA GLU A 72 -3.51 22.86 2.52
C GLU A 72 -4.77 22.20 3.10
N ASP A 73 -5.81 21.99 2.29
CA ASP A 73 -7.04 21.30 2.69
C ASP A 73 -6.90 19.77 2.57
N GLY A 74 -5.95 19.31 1.74
CA GLY A 74 -5.55 17.92 1.62
C GLY A 74 -6.69 16.96 1.27
N LEU A 75 -6.59 15.75 1.79
CA LEU A 75 -7.63 14.72 1.66
C LEU A 75 -8.78 14.95 2.64
N GLU A 76 -8.61 15.79 3.66
CA GLU A 76 -9.63 16.13 4.65
C GLU A 76 -10.86 16.79 4.01
N ALA A 77 -10.67 17.52 2.90
CA ALA A 77 -11.76 18.08 2.08
C ALA A 77 -12.74 17.01 1.55
N LEU A 78 -12.34 15.74 1.51
CA LEU A 78 -13.21 14.62 1.15
C LEU A 78 -14.17 14.24 2.28
N LEU A 79 -13.85 14.59 3.53
CA LEU A 79 -14.65 14.27 4.71
C LEU A 79 -15.47 15.46 5.20
N GLN A 80 -14.90 16.66 5.14
CA GLN A 80 -15.48 17.87 5.74
C GLN A 80 -15.71 18.93 4.68
N ALA A 81 -16.83 19.64 4.82
CA ALA A 81 -17.12 20.79 3.98
C ALA A 81 -16.16 21.94 4.29
N PRO A 82 -15.76 22.76 3.31
CA PRO A 82 -14.95 23.95 3.55
C PRO A 82 -15.64 24.96 4.48
N ASP A 83 -14.87 25.75 5.21
CA ASP A 83 -15.39 26.79 6.12
C ASP A 83 -16.09 27.96 5.39
N ASP A 84 -15.72 28.20 4.12
CA ASP A 84 -16.39 29.21 3.29
C ASP A 84 -17.83 28.76 2.97
N GLU A 85 -18.80 29.49 3.51
CA GLU A 85 -20.23 29.19 3.37
C GLU A 85 -20.70 29.07 1.90
N ARG A 86 -20.07 29.80 0.97
CA ARG A 86 -20.39 29.72 -0.47
C ARG A 86 -19.86 28.42 -1.08
N LEU A 87 -18.68 27.98 -0.66
CA LEU A 87 -18.10 26.70 -1.09
C LEU A 87 -18.83 25.53 -0.43
N ALA A 88 -19.15 25.63 0.86
CA ALA A 88 -19.92 24.64 1.61
C ALA A 88 -21.28 24.34 0.97
N ARG A 89 -21.97 25.35 0.39
CA ARG A 89 -23.24 25.14 -0.34
C ARG A 89 -23.10 24.29 -1.61
N LYS A 90 -21.91 24.20 -2.20
CA LYS A 90 -21.64 23.39 -3.40
C LYS A 90 -21.21 21.97 -3.04
N TRP A 91 -20.56 21.80 -1.90
CA TRP A 91 -20.05 20.53 -1.41
C TRP A 91 -21.21 19.57 -1.11
N ALA A 92 -21.13 18.35 -1.64
CA ALA A 92 -22.17 17.31 -1.51
C ALA A 92 -21.65 16.02 -0.86
N GLY A 93 -20.49 16.09 -0.20
CA GLY A 93 -19.87 14.96 0.48
C GLY A 93 -20.61 14.53 1.77
N PRO A 94 -20.00 13.65 2.58
CA PRO A 94 -18.64 13.12 2.44
C PRO A 94 -18.45 12.30 1.16
N TYR A 95 -17.28 12.40 0.55
CA TYR A 95 -16.92 11.69 -0.69
C TYR A 95 -16.26 10.34 -0.45
N ILE A 96 -15.98 10.01 0.81
CA ILE A 96 -15.45 8.71 1.23
C ILE A 96 -16.33 8.09 2.32
N ASP A 97 -16.38 6.77 2.34
CA ASP A 97 -17.06 6.03 3.38
C ASP A 97 -16.22 6.02 4.67
N GLY A 98 -16.86 6.36 5.80
CA GLY A 98 -16.23 6.35 7.12
C GLY A 98 -16.18 7.73 7.77
N THR A 99 -15.53 7.79 8.92
CA THR A 99 -15.38 9.04 9.71
C THR A 99 -13.93 9.54 9.71
N LYS A 100 -13.02 8.81 9.08
CA LYS A 100 -11.58 9.08 9.06
C LYS A 100 -11.00 8.68 7.71
N LEU A 101 -9.89 9.32 7.35
CA LEU A 101 -9.12 8.91 6.19
C LEU A 101 -8.56 7.50 6.39
N PRO A 102 -8.48 6.69 5.32
CA PRO A 102 -7.77 5.43 5.38
C PRO A 102 -6.29 5.69 5.67
N ILE A 103 -5.68 4.80 6.44
CA ILE A 103 -4.23 4.70 6.59
C ILE A 103 -3.72 3.61 5.67
N ASP A 104 -2.48 3.75 5.23
CA ASP A 104 -1.82 2.72 4.44
C ASP A 104 -1.54 1.46 5.30
N PRO A 105 -1.15 0.33 4.68
CA PRO A 105 -0.87 -0.93 5.38
C PRO A 105 0.25 -0.86 6.42
N TRP A 106 1.14 0.13 6.31
CA TRP A 106 2.28 0.32 7.21
C TRP A 106 1.98 1.32 8.33
N GLY A 107 0.79 1.93 8.30
CA GLY A 107 0.28 2.82 9.34
C GLY A 107 0.53 4.30 9.07
N ASN A 108 0.95 4.66 7.86
CA ASN A 108 1.16 6.04 7.46
C ASN A 108 -0.11 6.65 6.86
N GLU A 109 -0.21 7.98 6.96
CA GLU A 109 -1.24 8.75 6.27
C GLU A 109 -0.86 8.91 4.79
N PHE A 110 -1.87 8.92 3.91
CA PHE A 110 -1.65 9.21 2.50
C PHE A 110 -1.28 10.69 2.32
N GLN A 111 -0.27 10.94 1.51
CA GLN A 111 0.15 12.28 1.14
C GLN A 111 -0.62 12.74 -0.09
N TYR A 112 -0.98 14.02 -0.09
CA TYR A 112 -1.69 14.68 -1.17
C TYR A 112 -0.90 15.89 -1.64
N GLU A 113 -0.68 15.96 -2.94
CA GLU A 113 0.03 17.06 -3.56
C GLU A 113 -0.69 17.50 -4.83
N TYR A 114 -1.10 18.76 -4.82
CA TYR A 114 -1.66 19.42 -5.99
C TYR A 114 -0.97 20.77 -6.15
N ASP A 115 0.05 20.82 -7.01
CA ASP A 115 0.70 22.09 -7.31
C ASP A 115 -0.23 22.92 -8.22
N VAL A 116 -0.78 23.96 -7.60
CA VAL A 116 -1.64 24.94 -8.24
C VAL A 116 -0.91 26.27 -8.31
N ALA A 117 0.41 26.28 -8.56
CA ALA A 117 1.19 27.51 -8.61
C ALA A 117 0.49 28.59 -9.47
N GLU A 118 0.17 29.72 -8.84
CA GLU A 118 -0.38 30.88 -9.55
C GLU A 118 0.67 31.38 -10.55
N GLY A 119 0.51 31.01 -11.83
CA GLY A 119 1.43 31.38 -12.91
C GLY A 119 2.13 30.21 -13.60
N SER A 120 1.92 28.96 -13.16
CA SER A 120 2.27 27.79 -13.97
C SER A 120 1.52 27.86 -15.29
N SER A 121 2.23 27.80 -16.41
CA SER A 121 1.60 27.73 -17.72
C SER A 121 0.68 26.51 -17.74
N ASP A 122 -0.49 26.59 -18.41
CA ASP A 122 -1.49 25.50 -18.48
C ASP A 122 -0.87 24.15 -18.94
N SER A 123 0.29 24.21 -19.58
CA SER A 123 1.10 23.08 -20.04
C SER A 123 1.86 22.31 -18.94
N GLU A 124 2.03 22.87 -17.74
CA GLU A 124 2.81 22.26 -16.64
C GLU A 124 1.95 21.82 -15.46
N ARG A 125 0.65 22.17 -15.47
CA ARG A 125 -0.26 21.78 -14.39
C ARG A 125 -0.63 20.31 -14.55
N PRO A 126 -0.46 19.48 -13.50
CA PRO A 126 -0.92 18.10 -13.57
C PRO A 126 -2.44 18.06 -13.70
N ASP A 127 -2.94 17.24 -14.62
CA ASP A 127 -4.38 17.01 -14.84
C ASP A 127 -5.08 16.46 -13.59
N PHE A 128 -4.32 15.82 -12.70
CA PHE A 128 -4.82 15.14 -11.52
C PHE A 128 -3.83 15.26 -10.34
N PRO A 129 -4.31 15.46 -9.09
CA PRO A 129 -3.44 15.52 -7.92
C PRO A 129 -2.66 14.22 -7.68
N ARG A 130 -1.45 14.33 -7.13
CA ARG A 130 -0.68 13.18 -6.69
C ARG A 130 -1.20 12.71 -5.33
N ILE A 131 -1.35 11.39 -5.20
CA ILE A 131 -1.66 10.71 -3.94
C ILE A 131 -0.60 9.64 -3.76
N SER A 132 0.12 9.66 -2.64
CA SER A 132 1.19 8.70 -2.37
C SER A 132 1.12 8.10 -0.96
N SER A 133 1.64 6.89 -0.82
CA SER A 133 1.95 6.21 0.44
C SER A 133 3.46 6.15 0.58
N ALA A 134 3.96 6.37 1.81
CA ALA A 134 5.39 6.30 2.17
C ALA A 134 5.94 4.86 2.24
N GLY A 135 5.14 3.87 1.82
CA GLY A 135 5.59 2.51 1.65
C GLY A 135 6.04 1.81 2.95
N PRO A 136 6.72 0.65 2.78
CA PRO A 136 7.26 -0.14 3.88
C PRO A 136 8.26 0.58 4.80
N ASP A 137 9.04 1.52 4.26
CA ASP A 137 10.08 2.20 5.02
C ASP A 137 9.56 3.42 5.82
N SER A 138 8.32 3.83 5.56
CA SER A 138 7.64 4.96 6.20
C SER A 138 8.35 6.31 6.00
N GLN A 139 9.12 6.45 4.93
CA GLN A 139 9.75 7.67 4.48
C GLN A 139 9.12 8.12 3.17
N ALA A 140 8.86 9.41 3.04
CA ALA A 140 8.29 9.98 1.82
C ALA A 140 9.39 10.31 0.81
N GLY A 141 9.10 10.16 -0.48
CA GLY A 141 10.02 10.56 -1.56
C GLY A 141 11.19 9.59 -1.73
N THR A 142 10.98 8.33 -1.35
CA THR A 142 11.90 7.21 -1.56
C THR A 142 11.39 6.30 -2.69
N ASP A 143 12.25 5.42 -3.19
CA ASP A 143 11.93 4.50 -4.30
C ASP A 143 10.80 3.51 -4.00
N ASP A 144 10.41 3.35 -2.72
CA ASP A 144 9.32 2.48 -2.28
C ASP A 144 7.97 3.18 -2.11
N ASP A 145 7.91 4.49 -2.42
CA ASP A 145 6.66 5.24 -2.49
C ASP A 145 5.70 4.59 -3.50
N ILE A 146 4.45 4.40 -3.08
CA ILE A 146 3.39 3.92 -3.96
C ILE A 146 2.50 5.10 -4.27
N ALA A 147 2.42 5.48 -5.54
CA ALA A 147 1.67 6.66 -5.98
C ALA A 147 0.83 6.41 -7.23
N ASN A 148 -0.17 7.26 -7.44
CA ASN A 148 -0.96 7.26 -8.68
C ASN A 148 -0.22 7.87 -9.89
N ARG A 149 0.84 8.64 -9.64
CA ARG A 149 1.73 9.27 -10.65
C ARG A 149 3.13 9.46 -10.06
N PRO A 150 4.20 9.51 -10.88
CA PRO A 150 5.55 9.79 -10.42
C PRO A 150 5.66 11.15 -9.71
N ALA A 151 6.71 11.33 -8.91
CA ALA A 151 6.99 12.61 -8.27
C ALA A 151 7.41 13.66 -9.32
N ASP A 152 7.08 14.92 -9.06
CA ASP A 152 7.42 16.01 -9.97
C ASP A 152 8.95 16.19 -10.00
N GLY A 153 9.58 15.95 -11.16
CA GLY A 153 11.04 15.98 -11.34
C GLY A 153 11.70 14.60 -11.56
N GLU A 154 10.94 13.51 -11.41
CA GLU A 154 11.36 12.17 -11.84
C GLU A 154 10.86 11.95 -13.27
N GLU A 155 11.67 12.35 -14.25
CA GLU A 155 11.37 12.05 -15.66
C GLU A 155 11.29 10.53 -15.86
N GLU A 156 10.24 10.10 -16.55
CA GLU A 156 9.93 8.73 -16.95
C GLU A 156 10.99 8.23 -17.96
N SER A 157 12.23 8.01 -17.52
CA SER A 157 13.37 7.79 -18.41
C SER A 157 13.54 6.36 -18.92
N ASP A 158 12.60 5.43 -18.66
CA ASP A 158 12.93 4.00 -18.83
C ASP A 158 11.84 3.10 -19.44
N ILE A 159 10.90 3.65 -20.23
CA ILE A 159 9.97 2.82 -21.01
C ILE A 159 9.93 3.25 -22.49
N MET A 160 11.08 3.19 -23.17
CA MET A 160 11.10 3.29 -24.63
C MET A 160 12.24 2.50 -25.28
N ASP A 161 12.44 1.21 -24.94
CA ASP A 161 13.50 0.42 -25.61
C ASP A 161 13.21 -1.08 -25.89
N THR A 162 11.96 -1.57 -25.82
CA THR A 162 11.69 -3.01 -26.07
C THR A 162 10.67 -3.37 -27.15
N GLU A 163 10.42 -2.54 -28.17
CA GLU A 163 9.54 -2.96 -29.29
C GLU A 163 10.04 -2.69 -30.73
N THR A 164 11.33 -2.44 -30.96
CA THR A 164 11.86 -2.32 -32.34
C THR A 164 13.18 -3.08 -32.55
N THR A 165 13.20 -4.38 -32.27
CA THR A 165 14.16 -5.31 -32.88
C THR A 165 13.55 -6.70 -32.98
N THR A 166 12.64 -6.85 -33.93
CA THR A 166 12.45 -8.09 -34.70
C THR A 166 11.75 -7.73 -36.00
N LEU A 167 12.53 -7.47 -37.05
CA LEU A 167 12.29 -7.88 -38.43
C LEU A 167 13.62 -7.93 -39.18
#